data_AF-A0AAD3MD79-F1
#
_entry.id   AF-A0AAD3MD79-F1
#
_cell.length_a   1.000
_cell.length_b   1.000
_cell.length_c   1.000
_cell.angle_alpha   90.00
_cell.angle_beta   90.00
_cell.angle_gamma   90.00
#
_symmetry.space_group_name_H-M   'P 1'
#
loop_
_entity.id
_entity.type
_entity.pdbx_description
1 polymer ?
#
loop_
_entity_poly.entity_id
_entity_poly.type
_entity_poly.pdbx_seq_one_letter_code
_entity_poly.pdbx_strand_id
1 'polypeptide(L)'
;MAAQGGVLFQEKVSRLLSRRDGKPVLKPNRPLALQESVANRKLKKGEATCITEMSVLMACWKQNNFVDSLCSNEMNTFYSCVKKAQLS
;
A
#
# COMPACT_ATOMS: atom_id res chain seq x y z
N MET A 1 -31.61 5.59 -16.62
CA MET A 1 -31.14 5.87 -18.00
C MET A 1 -29.61 5.98 -17.98
N ALA A 2 -28.89 4.96 -18.46
CA ALA A 2 -27.42 4.93 -18.54
C ALA A 2 -26.92 4.31 -19.86
N ALA A 3 -27.81 4.10 -20.84
CA ALA A 3 -27.57 3.20 -21.96
C ALA A 3 -26.80 3.84 -23.15
N GLN A 4 -26.89 5.16 -23.33
CA GLN A 4 -26.38 5.82 -24.56
C GLN A 4 -24.83 5.86 -24.62
N GLY A 5 -24.14 5.97 -23.48
CA GLY A 5 -22.68 5.93 -23.43
C GLY A 5 -22.07 4.53 -23.59
N GLY A 6 -22.84 3.48 -23.30
CA GLY A 6 -22.38 2.10 -23.35
C GLY A 6 -22.15 1.58 -24.77
N VAL A 7 -22.99 1.99 -25.72
CA VAL A 7 -22.93 1.48 -27.12
C VAL A 7 -21.67 1.96 -27.84
N LEU A 8 -21.36 3.26 -27.77
CA LEU A 8 -20.14 3.83 -28.35
C LEU A 8 -18.86 3.24 -27.72
N PHE A 9 -18.90 2.94 -26.42
CA PHE A 9 -17.80 2.29 -25.72
C PHE A 9 -17.58 0.85 -26.22
N GLN A 10 -18.64 0.05 -26.33
CA GLN A 10 -18.56 -1.34 -26.80
C GLN A 10 -18.02 -1.42 -28.24
N GLU A 11 -18.46 -0.51 -29.12
CA GLU A 11 -17.99 -0.49 -30.50
C GLU A 11 -16.50 -0.17 -30.58
N LYS A 12 -16.01 0.80 -29.80
CA LYS A 12 -14.57 1.10 -29.72
C LYS A 12 -13.77 -0.09 -29.18
N VAL A 13 -14.26 -0.76 -28.13
CA VAL A 13 -13.60 -1.95 -27.56
C VAL A 13 -13.52 -3.08 -28.59
N SER A 14 -14.58 -3.31 -29.37
CA SER A 14 -14.58 -4.34 -30.42
C SER A 14 -13.49 -4.11 -31.48
N ARG A 15 -13.25 -2.84 -31.88
CA ARG A 15 -12.17 -2.49 -32.81
C ARG A 15 -10.79 -2.72 -32.19
N LEU A 16 -10.61 -2.45 -30.90
CA LEU A 16 -9.32 -2.64 -30.20
C LEU A 16 -8.97 -4.12 -29.97
N LEU A 17 -9.97 -5.00 -29.88
CA LEU A 17 -9.80 -6.46 -29.78
C LEU A 17 -9.66 -7.13 -31.16
N SER A 18 -10.10 -6.45 -32.22
CA SER A 18 -10.06 -6.94 -33.59
C SER A 18 -8.63 -7.20 -34.06
N ARG A 19 -8.46 -8.27 -34.84
CA ARG A 19 -7.20 -8.61 -35.53
C ARG A 19 -7.19 -8.22 -37.00
N ARG A 20 -8.20 -7.48 -37.46
CA ARG A 20 -8.40 -7.14 -38.88
C ARG A 20 -7.19 -6.42 -39.48
N ASP A 21 -6.59 -5.51 -38.73
CA ASP A 21 -5.44 -4.71 -39.17
C ASP A 21 -4.11 -5.20 -38.55
N GLY A 22 -4.05 -6.47 -38.14
CA GLY A 22 -2.85 -7.10 -37.56
C GLY A 22 -2.98 -7.44 -36.07
N LYS A 23 -1.92 -7.16 -35.29
CA LYS A 23 -1.88 -7.53 -33.87
C LYS A 23 -2.89 -6.68 -33.09
N PRO A 24 -3.81 -7.29 -32.32
CA PRO A 24 -4.83 -6.55 -31.60
C PRO A 24 -4.18 -5.72 -30.49
N VAL A 25 -4.73 -4.52 -30.26
CA VAL A 25 -4.24 -3.55 -29.28
C VAL A 25 -4.45 -4.06 -27.87
N LEU A 26 -5.63 -4.62 -27.59
CA LEU A 26 -5.96 -5.22 -26.30
C LEU A 26 -5.92 -6.75 -26.39
N LYS A 27 -5.30 -7.37 -25.38
CA LYS A 27 -5.24 -8.83 -25.21
C LYS A 27 -5.61 -9.19 -23.78
N PRO A 28 -6.90 -9.11 -23.43
CA PRO A 28 -7.33 -9.37 -22.06
C PRO A 28 -7.20 -10.86 -21.73
N ASN A 29 -6.59 -11.17 -20.60
CA ASN A 29 -6.47 -12.55 -20.08
C ASN A 29 -7.74 -13.03 -19.35
N ARG A 30 -8.73 -12.15 -19.19
CA ARG A 30 -10.02 -12.39 -18.53
C ARG A 30 -11.14 -11.71 -19.33
N PRO A 31 -12.38 -12.22 -19.30
CA PRO A 31 -13.49 -11.57 -20.00
C PRO A 31 -13.70 -10.14 -19.49
N LEU A 32 -14.01 -9.21 -20.40
CA LEU A 32 -14.33 -7.82 -20.08
C LEU A 32 -15.78 -7.70 -19.59
N ALA A 33 -16.09 -8.40 -18.52
CA ALA A 33 -17.39 -8.40 -17.86
C ALA A 33 -17.22 -8.05 -16.38
N LEU A 34 -18.24 -7.40 -15.81
CA LEU A 34 -18.27 -7.12 -14.38
C LEU A 34 -18.46 -8.43 -13.61
N GLN A 35 -17.77 -8.57 -12.49
CA GLN A 35 -17.99 -9.67 -11.54
C GLN A 35 -19.04 -9.25 -10.50
N GLU A 36 -19.67 -10.23 -9.87
CA GLU A 36 -20.64 -10.00 -8.79
C GLU A 36 -19.98 -9.56 -7.47
N SER A 37 -18.65 -9.72 -7.34
CA SER A 37 -17.88 -9.38 -6.16
C SER A 37 -16.73 -8.42 -6.45
N VAL A 38 -16.34 -7.64 -5.44
CA VAL A 38 -15.17 -6.76 -5.48
C VAL A 38 -13.96 -7.39 -4.77
N ALA A 39 -12.76 -6.91 -5.08
CA ALA A 39 -11.56 -7.35 -4.40
C ALA A 39 -11.60 -6.97 -2.91
N ASN A 40 -11.23 -7.90 -2.03
CA ASN A 40 -11.10 -7.64 -0.60
C ASN A 40 -10.02 -6.58 -0.33
N ARG A 41 -10.22 -5.83 0.76
CA ARG A 41 -9.20 -4.93 1.27
C ARG A 41 -7.95 -5.74 1.58
N LYS A 42 -6.81 -5.34 0.99
CA LYS A 42 -5.52 -5.92 1.35
C LYS A 42 -5.21 -5.57 2.80
N LEU A 43 -4.87 -6.57 3.60
CA LEU A 43 -4.32 -6.35 4.94
C LEU A 43 -3.00 -5.58 4.80
N LYS A 44 -2.77 -4.63 5.70
CA LYS A 44 -1.49 -3.93 5.77
C LYS A 44 -0.41 -4.98 6.10
N LYS A 45 0.70 -4.93 5.38
CA LYS A 45 1.86 -5.76 5.72
C LYS A 45 2.46 -5.23 7.02
N GLY A 46 3.11 -6.10 7.79
CA GLY A 46 3.88 -5.68 8.96
C GLY A 46 5.00 -4.74 8.51
N GLU A 47 4.98 -3.52 9.02
CA GLU A 47 6.05 -2.54 8.87
C GLU A 47 6.69 -2.33 10.24
N ALA A 48 8.01 -2.10 10.27
CA ALA A 48 8.67 -1.76 11.53
C ALA A 48 8.18 -0.39 11.98
N THR A 49 7.45 -0.36 13.09
CA THR A 49 6.96 0.86 13.74
C THR A 49 8.01 1.41 14.70
N CYS A 50 7.90 2.69 15.10
CA CYS A 50 8.80 3.33 16.08
C CYS A 50 10.27 3.47 15.65
N ILE A 51 10.55 3.44 14.34
CA ILE A 51 11.91 3.58 13.79
C ILE A 51 12.52 4.94 14.16
N THR A 52 11.72 5.99 14.15
CA THR A 52 12.14 7.36 14.48
C THR A 52 12.66 7.45 15.91
N GLU A 53 11.89 6.96 16.86
CA GLU A 53 12.23 6.95 18.29
C GLU A 53 13.43 6.04 18.55
N MET A 54 13.48 4.89 17.86
CA MET A 54 14.64 4.00 17.91
C MET A 54 15.91 4.72 17.44
N SER A 55 15.84 5.46 16.33
CA SER A 55 17.00 6.18 15.77
C SER A 55 17.53 7.27 16.71
N VAL A 56 16.63 7.98 17.41
CA VAL A 56 17.00 9.01 18.39
C VAL A 56 17.63 8.37 19.63
N LEU A 57 17.07 7.27 20.13
CA LEU A 57 17.65 6.52 21.24
C LEU A 57 19.06 5.99 20.89
N MET A 58 19.24 5.40 19.70
CA MET A 58 20.56 4.95 19.25
C MET A 58 21.56 6.10 19.14
N ALA A 59 21.12 7.28 18.70
CA ALA A 59 21.97 8.47 18.62
C ALA A 59 22.41 8.94 20.01
N CYS A 60 21.49 9.00 20.98
CA CYS A 60 21.80 9.36 22.36
C CYS A 60 22.78 8.36 22.99
N TRP A 61 22.52 7.06 22.83
CA TRP A 61 23.41 6.01 23.32
C TRP A 61 24.81 6.13 22.75
N LYS A 62 24.93 6.37 21.43
CA LYS A 62 26.24 6.55 20.79
C LYS A 62 27.04 7.72 21.37
N GLN A 63 26.38 8.82 21.75
CA GLN A 63 27.03 9.99 22.33
C GLN A 63 27.38 9.80 23.81
N ASN A 64 26.60 9.00 24.54
CA ASN A 64 26.70 8.84 25.98
C ASN A 64 27.27 7.48 26.41
N ASN A 65 28.05 6.82 25.55
CA ASN A 65 28.65 5.50 25.80
C ASN A 65 27.63 4.44 26.26
N PHE A 66 26.43 4.47 25.69
CA PHE A 66 25.34 3.53 25.96
C PHE A 66 24.90 3.51 27.44
N VAL A 67 25.05 4.63 28.15
CA VAL A 67 24.57 4.77 29.53
C VAL A 67 23.10 5.17 29.54
N ASP A 68 22.24 4.26 30.01
CA ASP A 68 20.78 4.42 29.98
C ASP A 68 20.25 5.60 30.79
N SER A 69 20.89 5.92 31.92
CA SER A 69 20.46 7.05 32.77
C SER A 69 20.55 8.39 32.05
N LEU A 70 21.53 8.54 31.16
CA LEU A 70 21.75 9.75 30.35
C LEU A 70 20.78 9.86 29.16
N CYS A 71 20.17 8.74 28.75
CA CYS A 71 19.22 8.66 27.62
C CYS A 71 17.80 8.27 28.06
N SER A 72 17.45 8.55 29.32
CA SER A 72 16.19 8.13 29.93
C SER A 72 14.96 8.73 29.23
N ASN A 73 15.07 9.94 28.69
CA ASN A 73 13.99 10.59 27.94
C ASN A 73 13.73 9.90 26.59
N GLU A 74 14.80 9.58 25.87
CA GLU A 74 14.77 8.88 24.58
C GLU A 74 14.28 7.44 24.76
N MET A 75 14.64 6.78 25.87
CA MET A 75 14.07 5.48 26.23
C MET A 75 12.57 5.56 26.48
N ASN A 76 12.13 6.51 27.30
CA ASN A 76 10.71 6.66 27.63
C ASN A 76 9.87 6.93 26.39
N THR A 77 10.36 7.77 25.48
CA THR A 77 9.67 8.05 24.21
C THR A 77 9.62 6.81 23.32
N PHE A 78 10.71 6.06 23.17
CA PHE A 78 10.73 4.79 22.43
C PHE A 78 9.75 3.76 23.01
N TYR A 79 9.80 3.49 24.32
CA TYR A 79 8.89 2.54 24.95
C TYR A 79 7.42 2.98 24.90
N SER A 80 7.16 4.29 24.95
CA SER A 80 5.80 4.81 24.77
C SER A 80 5.27 4.53 23.36
N CYS A 81 6.14 4.64 22.34
CA CYS A 81 5.77 4.29 20.97
C CYS A 81 5.52 2.79 20.85
N VAL A 82 6.42 1.95 21.38
CA VAL A 82 6.25 0.49 21.35
C VAL A 82 4.94 0.09 22.01
N LYS A 83 4.62 0.65 23.18
CA LYS A 83 3.34 0.37 23.86
C LYS A 83 2.12 0.73 23.01
N LYS A 84 2.17 1.83 22.26
CA LYS A 84 1.10 2.23 21.34
C LYS A 84 1.00 1.30 20.13
N ALA A 85 2.14 0.87 19.58
CA ALA A 85 2.20 -0.02 18.44
C ALA A 85 1.74 -1.46 18.74
N GLN A 86 1.92 -1.94 19.98
CA GLN A 86 1.44 -3.26 20.40
C GLN A 86 -0.10 -3.31 20.59
N LEU A 87 -0.74 -2.15 20.72
CA LEU A 87 -2.19 -2.01 20.87
C LEU A 87 -2.92 -1.81 19.53
N SER A 88 -2.20 -1.70 18.42
CA SER A 88 -2.72 -1.41 17.07
C SER A 88 -2.68 -2.63 16.15
#